data_AF-A0A7S2HQ39-F1
#
_entry.id   AF-A0A7S2HQ39-F1
#
_cell.length_a   1.000
_cell.length_b   1.000
_cell.length_c   1.000
_cell.angle_alpha   90.00
_cell.angle_beta   90.00
_cell.angle_gamma   90.00
#
_symmetry.space_group_name_H-M   'P 1'
#
loop_
_entity.id
_entity.type
_entity.pdbx_description
1 polymer ?
#
loop_
_entity_poly.entity_id
_entity_poly.type
_entity_poly.pdbx_seq_one_letter_code
_entity_poly.pdbx_strand_id
1 'polypeptide(L)'
;AEKPAGSTLAETAELVAAAREAGVFLLEGVWTRCFPAVRRAREVLESGRLGPVRAASADFAFRLPDDPSHRLLSKADGGGALLNLGLYPVQWALFAFGGVMP
;
A
#
# COMPACT_ATOMS: atom_id res chain seq x y z
N ALA A 1 12.50 -0.67 0.78
CA ALA A 1 11.97 -0.11 2.03
C ALA A 1 10.77 -0.92 2.47
N GLU A 2 10.51 -1.09 3.77
CA GLU A 2 9.19 -1.56 4.23
C GLU A 2 8.14 -0.47 3.92
N LYS A 3 6.86 -0.82 4.00
CA LYS A 3 5.76 0.13 3.84
C LYS A 3 5.51 0.92 5.15
N PRO A 4 4.87 2.10 5.08
CA PRO A 4 4.93 2.97 3.90
C PRO A 4 6.39 3.37 3.65
N ALA A 5 6.76 3.60 2.39
CA ALA A 5 8.14 3.94 2.03
C ALA A 5 8.66 5.19 2.79
N GLY A 6 7.78 6.16 3.05
CA GLY A 6 8.01 7.30 3.95
C GLY A 6 6.70 7.72 4.62
N SER A 7 6.78 8.48 5.72
CA SER A 7 5.61 9.02 6.43
C SER A 7 5.02 10.24 5.73
N THR A 8 5.81 10.88 4.87
CA THR A 8 5.39 12.01 4.03
C THR A 8 5.78 11.83 2.56
N LEU A 9 5.16 12.63 1.70
CA LEU A 9 5.53 12.70 0.29
C LEU A 9 6.99 13.15 0.11
N ALA A 10 7.45 14.12 0.91
CA ALA A 10 8.81 14.65 0.84
C ALA A 10 9.84 13.56 1.16
N GLU A 11 9.67 12.83 2.26
CA GLU A 11 10.53 11.70 2.64
C GLU A 11 10.56 10.62 1.56
N THR A 12 9.38 10.29 1.00
CA THR A 12 9.30 9.30 -0.09
C THR A 12 10.03 9.77 -1.34
N ALA A 13 9.92 11.06 -1.68
CA ALA A 13 10.61 11.65 -2.83
C ALA A 13 12.13 11.65 -2.64
N GLU A 14 12.61 11.92 -1.43
CA GLU A 14 14.04 11.84 -1.07
C GLU A 14 14.59 10.43 -1.24
N LEU A 15 13.85 9.40 -0.79
CA LEU A 15 14.24 8.00 -0.99
C LEU A 15 14.33 7.62 -2.47
N VAL A 16 13.38 8.08 -3.29
CA VAL A 16 13.40 7.86 -4.73
C VAL A 16 14.58 8.57 -5.38
N ALA A 17 14.88 9.80 -4.98
CA ALA A 17 16.00 10.57 -5.50
C ALA A 17 17.34 9.88 -5.16
N ALA A 18 17.53 9.48 -3.90
CA ALA A 18 18.73 8.79 -3.44
C ALA A 18 18.96 7.45 -4.17
N ALA A 19 17.89 6.67 -4.39
CA ALA A 19 17.99 5.41 -5.13
C ALA A 19 18.39 5.63 -6.60
N ARG A 20 17.88 6.69 -7.23
CA ARG A 20 18.24 7.08 -8.60
C ARG A 20 19.69 7.54 -8.70
N GLU A 21 20.14 8.37 -7.76
CA GLU A 21 21.53 8.84 -7.70
C GLU A 21 22.51 7.68 -7.54
N ALA A 22 22.19 6.73 -6.66
CA ALA A 22 22.98 5.53 -6.45
C ALA A 22 22.85 4.49 -7.59
N GLY A 23 21.95 4.69 -8.56
CA GLY A 23 21.71 3.74 -9.66
C GLY A 23 21.14 2.39 -9.20
N VAL A 24 20.41 2.37 -8.09
CA VAL A 24 19.86 1.14 -7.50
C VAL A 24 18.34 1.07 -7.65
N PHE A 25 17.81 -0.16 -7.63
CA PHE A 25 16.38 -0.40 -7.63
C PHE A 25 15.80 -0.19 -6.23
N LEU A 26 14.76 0.66 -6.13
CA LEU A 26 13.97 0.85 -4.92
C LEU A 26 12.60 0.19 -5.08
N LEU A 27 12.30 -0.74 -4.17
CA LEU A 27 10.99 -1.36 -4.04
C LEU A 27 10.42 -1.10 -2.65
N GLU A 28 9.15 -0.72 -2.59
CA GLU A 28 8.36 -0.70 -1.38
C GLU A 28 7.81 -2.11 -1.08
N GLY A 29 7.96 -2.54 0.17
CA GLY A 29 7.64 -3.88 0.69
C GLY A 29 6.15 -4.18 0.80
N VAL A 30 5.36 -3.93 -0.24
CA VAL A 30 3.92 -4.23 -0.28
C VAL A 30 3.71 -5.66 -0.76
N TRP A 31 3.75 -6.62 0.17
CA TRP A 31 3.73 -8.05 -0.12
C TRP A 31 2.48 -8.59 -0.84
N THR A 32 1.36 -7.86 -0.78
CA THR A 32 0.05 -8.24 -1.34
C THR A 32 0.14 -8.30 -2.85
N ARG A 33 1.04 -7.51 -3.45
CA ARG A 33 1.36 -7.50 -4.88
C ARG A 33 1.83 -8.86 -5.39
N CYS A 34 2.38 -9.69 -4.51
CA CYS A 34 2.90 -11.00 -4.86
C CYS A 34 1.87 -12.13 -4.69
N PHE A 35 0.66 -11.85 -4.18
CA PHE A 35 -0.34 -12.89 -3.97
C PHE A 35 -0.94 -13.37 -5.30
N PRO A 36 -1.04 -14.70 -5.52
CA PRO A 36 -1.72 -15.25 -6.70
C PRO A 36 -3.15 -14.74 -6.86
N ALA A 37 -3.86 -14.47 -5.75
CA ALA A 37 -5.20 -13.92 -5.76
C ALA A 37 -5.26 -12.51 -6.40
N VAL A 38 -4.26 -11.65 -6.14
CA VAL A 38 -4.21 -10.30 -6.74
C VAL A 38 -3.92 -10.38 -8.22
N ARG A 39 -3.04 -11.30 -8.64
CA ARG A 39 -2.83 -11.61 -10.07
C ARG A 39 -4.13 -12.07 -10.75
N ARG A 40 -4.87 -12.97 -10.11
CA ARG A 40 -6.15 -13.45 -10.63
C ARG A 40 -7.19 -12.34 -10.71
N ALA A 41 -7.26 -11.46 -9.71
CA ALA A 41 -8.15 -10.31 -9.72
C ALA A 41 -7.84 -9.38 -10.91
N ARG A 42 -6.55 -9.18 -11.23
CA ARG A 42 -6.12 -8.38 -12.39
C ARG A 42 -6.64 -8.98 -13.69
N GLU A 43 -6.43 -10.28 -13.89
CA GLU A 43 -6.92 -10.96 -15.09
C GLU A 43 -8.44 -10.80 -15.26
N VAL A 44 -9.20 -10.86 -14.16
CA VAL A 44 -10.65 -10.67 -14.20
C VAL A 44 -11.01 -9.24 -14.58
N LEU A 45 -10.37 -8.24 -13.99
CA LEU A 45 -10.58 -6.82 -14.30
C LEU A 45 -10.23 -6.52 -15.77
N GLU A 46 -9.08 -6.99 -16.24
CA GLU A 46 -8.57 -6.76 -17.59
C GLU A 46 -9.36 -7.53 -18.66
N SER A 47 -9.99 -8.66 -18.30
CA SER A 47 -10.82 -9.43 -19.24
C SER A 47 -12.09 -8.71 -19.70
N GLY A 48 -12.48 -7.61 -19.03
CA GLY A 48 -13.72 -6.87 -19.33
C GLY A 48 -15.01 -7.61 -18.95
N ARG A 49 -14.93 -8.82 -18.40
CA ARG A 49 -16.10 -9.66 -18.07
C ARG A 49 -17.01 -9.08 -16.98
N LEU A 50 -16.51 -8.13 -16.18
CA LEU A 50 -17.28 -7.41 -15.16
C LEU A 50 -17.95 -6.14 -15.71
N GLY A 51 -17.62 -5.73 -16.95
CA GLY A 51 -17.93 -4.40 -17.45
C GLY A 51 -17.16 -3.29 -16.70
N PRO A 52 -17.55 -2.02 -16.86
CA PRO A 52 -16.90 -0.91 -16.18
C PRO A 52 -17.09 -0.99 -14.66
N VAL A 53 -16.01 -0.92 -13.91
CA VAL A 53 -16.06 -0.87 -12.44
C VAL A 53 -16.76 0.40 -11.99
N ARG A 54 -17.75 0.26 -11.11
CA ARG A 54 -18.56 1.36 -10.57
C ARG A 54 -18.26 1.68 -9.10
N ALA A 55 -17.80 0.67 -8.35
CA ALA A 55 -17.51 0.79 -6.94
C ALA A 55 -16.42 -0.22 -6.55
N ALA A 56 -15.62 0.14 -5.56
CA ALA A 56 -14.67 -0.74 -4.89
C ALA A 56 -14.78 -0.54 -3.38
N SER A 57 -14.70 -1.63 -2.62
CA SER A 57 -14.73 -1.63 -1.16
C SER A 57 -13.66 -2.59 -0.65
N ALA A 58 -12.98 -2.20 0.41
CA ALA A 58 -12.00 -3.02 1.10
C ALA A 58 -11.87 -2.54 2.54
N ASP A 59 -11.79 -3.50 3.45
CA ASP A 59 -11.56 -3.29 4.87
C ASP A 59 -10.36 -4.11 5.31
N PHE A 60 -9.47 -3.49 6.08
CA PHE A 60 -8.36 -4.20 6.69
C PHE A 60 -8.11 -3.69 8.10
N ALA A 61 -8.34 -4.57 9.08
CA ALA A 61 -8.22 -4.26 10.48
C ALA A 61 -7.67 -5.46 11.26
N PHE A 62 -6.96 -5.16 12.34
CA PHE A 62 -6.59 -6.13 13.36
C PHE A 62 -6.57 -5.43 14.73
N ARG A 63 -6.61 -6.21 15.81
CA ARG A 63 -6.53 -5.68 17.17
C ARG A 63 -5.15 -5.14 17.47
N LEU A 64 -5.05 -3.85 17.74
CA LEU A 64 -3.80 -3.21 18.15
C LEU A 64 -3.45 -3.56 19.61
N PRO A 65 -2.16 -3.50 19.99
CA PRO A 65 -1.75 -3.54 21.39
C PRO A 65 -2.35 -2.38 22.18
N ASP A 66 -2.61 -2.58 23.46
CA ASP A 66 -3.21 -1.55 24.34
C ASP A 66 -2.18 -0.49 24.79
N ASP A 67 -0.88 -0.77 24.65
CA ASP A 67 0.22 0.11 25.04
C ASP A 67 0.34 1.32 24.10
N PRO A 68 0.07 2.56 24.56
CA PRO A 68 0.14 3.76 23.73
C PRO A 68 1.55 4.07 23.20
N SER A 69 2.60 3.54 23.85
CA SER A 69 4.00 3.70 23.42
C SER A 69 4.39 2.74 22.30
N HIS A 70 3.54 1.76 22.00
CA HIS A 70 3.78 0.82 20.92
C HIS A 70 3.90 1.56 19.58
N ARG A 71 4.88 1.21 18.75
CA ARG A 71 5.17 1.85 17.45
C ARG A 71 3.97 2.00 16.49
N LEU A 72 2.95 1.16 16.65
CA LEU A 72 1.73 1.22 15.84
C LEU A 72 0.78 2.36 16.25
N LEU A 73 0.96 2.90 17.46
CA LEU A 73 0.16 3.94 18.09
C LEU A 73 0.96 5.23 18.31
N SER A 74 2.27 5.12 18.55
CA SER A 74 3.18 6.24 18.74
C SER A 74 3.26 7.12 17.49
N LYS A 75 2.86 8.39 17.61
CA LYS A 75 2.95 9.38 16.51
C LYS A 75 4.40 9.68 16.11
N ALA A 76 5.32 9.65 17.07
CA ALA A 76 6.73 9.92 16.84
C ALA A 76 7.36 8.86 15.91
N ASP A 77 6.83 7.64 15.93
CA ASP A 77 7.29 6.52 15.09
C ASP A 77 6.50 6.40 13.77
N GLY A 78 5.71 7.41 13.41
CA GLY A 78 4.81 7.35 12.24
C GLY A 78 3.62 6.41 12.43
N GLY A 79 3.29 6.08 13.69
CA GLY A 79 2.17 5.23 14.06
C GLY A 79 0.81 5.80 13.65
N GLY A 80 -0.18 4.91 13.53
CA GLY A 80 -1.53 5.23 13.11
C GLY A 80 -2.09 4.23 12.10
N ALA A 81 -3.41 4.05 12.11
CA ALA A 81 -4.08 3.07 11.26
C ALA A 81 -3.91 3.37 9.76
N LEU A 82 -3.89 4.65 9.36
CA LEU A 82 -3.82 5.03 7.94
C LEU A 82 -2.49 4.61 7.30
N LEU A 83 -1.37 5.01 7.90
CA LEU A 83 -0.03 4.72 7.36
C LEU A 83 0.35 3.25 7.50
N ASN A 84 -0.10 2.56 8.56
CA ASN A 84 0.23 1.16 8.76
C ASN A 84 -0.67 0.19 7.97
N LEU A 85 -1.98 0.42 7.98
CA LEU A 85 -2.99 -0.48 7.43
C LEU A 85 -3.75 0.09 6.24
N GLY A 86 -4.10 1.38 6.30
CA GLY A 86 -4.94 2.04 5.30
C GLY A 86 -4.36 2.04 3.88
N LEU A 87 -3.03 1.89 3.74
CA LEU A 87 -2.39 1.78 2.44
C LEU A 87 -2.93 0.59 1.61
N TYR A 88 -3.30 -0.53 2.23
CA TYR A 88 -3.75 -1.73 1.54
C TYR A 88 -5.14 -1.54 0.90
N PRO A 89 -6.19 -1.10 1.63
CA PRO A 89 -7.49 -0.82 1.00
C PRO A 89 -7.42 0.36 0.02
N VAL A 90 -6.57 1.37 0.26
CA VAL A 90 -6.35 2.46 -0.72
C VAL A 90 -5.75 1.91 -2.01
N GLN A 91 -4.71 1.08 -1.93
CA GLN A 91 -4.13 0.46 -3.11
C GLN A 91 -5.11 -0.46 -3.81
N TRP A 92 -5.92 -1.23 -3.08
CA TRP A 92 -6.97 -2.08 -3.66
C TRP A 92 -8.01 -1.26 -4.42
N ALA A 93 -8.45 -0.13 -3.86
CA ALA A 93 -9.39 0.77 -4.53
C ALA A 93 -8.77 1.32 -5.82
N LEU A 94 -7.52 1.82 -5.78
CA LEU A 94 -6.81 2.30 -6.96
C LEU A 94 -6.69 1.20 -8.03
N PHE A 95 -6.31 0.00 -7.62
CA PHE A 95 -6.21 -1.17 -8.49
C PHE A 95 -7.52 -1.51 -9.19
N ALA A 96 -8.65 -1.52 -8.46
CA ALA A 96 -9.96 -1.81 -9.01
C ALA A 96 -10.38 -0.82 -10.11
N PHE A 97 -9.88 0.42 -10.06
CA PHE A 97 -10.15 1.45 -11.08
C PHE A 97 -9.03 1.61 -12.12
N GLY A 98 -8.19 0.58 -12.32
CA GLY A 98 -7.16 0.56 -13.36
C GLY A 98 -5.82 1.18 -12.95
N GLY A 99 -5.61 1.40 -11.66
CA GLY A 99 -4.33 1.84 -11.09
C GLY A 99 -3.29 0.73 -10.96
N VAL A 100 -2.29 0.99 -10.12
CA VAL A 100 -1.15 0.09 -9.89
C VAL A 100 -1.55 -1.15 -9.07
N MET A 101 -0.78 -2.24 -9.15
CA MET A 101 -1.00 -3.43 -8.32
C MET A 101 -0.99 -3.08 -6.81
N PRO A 102 -1.91 -3.64 -6.02
CA PRO A 102 -1.98 -3.49 -4.57
C PRO A 102 -1.19 -4.56 -3.82
#